data_AF-A0A414YJY0-F1
#
_entry.id   AF-A0A414YJY0-F1
#
_cell.length_a   1.000
_cell.length_b   1.000
_cell.length_c   1.000
_cell.angle_alpha   90.00
_cell.angle_beta   90.00
_cell.angle_gamma   90.00
#
_symmetry.space_group_name_H-M   'P 1'
#
loop_
_entity.id
_entity.type
_entity.pdbx_description
1 polymer ?
#
loop_
_entity_poly.entity_id
_entity_poly.type
_entity_poly.pdbx_seq_one_letter_code
_entity_poly.pdbx_strand_id
1 'polypeptide(L)' 'MILHKPTGIIFKNRKEAKIFFGTSRYRKIEKEKQEIILIDNHDFIATDEIYNGKQRPDTYSSK' A
#
# COMPACT_ATOMS: atom_id res chain seq x y z
N MET A 1 -1.61 4.34 -5.05
CA MET A 1 -0.84 4.93 -6.18
C MET A 1 0.16 5.94 -5.63
N ILE A 2 1.16 6.37 -6.41
CA ILE A 2 2.18 7.34 -5.96
C ILE A 2 2.37 8.39 -7.04
N LEU A 3 2.14 9.67 -6.71
CA LEU A 3 2.39 10.79 -7.61
C LEU A 3 3.75 11.40 -7.32
N HIS A 4 4.58 11.56 -8.36
CA HIS A 4 5.82 12.32 -8.28
C HIS A 4 5.57 13.77 -8.76
N LYS A 5 5.59 14.72 -7.82
CA LYS A 5 5.21 16.12 -8.08
C LYS A 5 6.05 16.79 -9.17
N PRO A 6 7.39 16.63 -9.21
CA PRO A 6 8.23 17.33 -10.19
C PRO A 6 7.96 16.93 -11.64
N THR A 7 7.59 15.67 -11.90
CA THR A 7 7.39 15.17 -13.27
C THR A 7 5.92 14.93 -13.63
N GLY A 8 5.01 14.95 -12.64
CA GLY A 8 3.61 14.57 -12.84
C GLY A 8 3.38 13.08 -13.10
N ILE A 9 4.42 12.23 -12.97
CA ILE A 9 4.30 10.79 -13.21
C ILE A 9 3.54 10.15 -12.04
N ILE A 10 2.59 9.29 -12.38
CA ILE A 10 1.83 8.50 -11.41
C ILE A 10 2.25 7.04 -11.53
N PHE A 11 2.78 6.49 -10.44
CA PHE A 11 3.10 5.08 -10.30
C PHE A 11 1.92 4.32 -9.72
N LYS A 12 1.61 3.14 -10.28
CA LYS A 12 0.50 2.32 -9.79
C LYS A 12 0.81 1.78 -8.38
N ASN A 13 2.05 1.42 -8.14
CA ASN A 13 2.51 0.79 -6.90
C ASN A 13 3.94 1.24 -6.51
N ARG A 14 4.37 0.88 -5.29
CA ARG A 14 5.72 1.17 -4.78
C ARG A 14 6.82 0.48 -5.60
N LYS A 15 6.53 -0.65 -6.25
CA LYS A 15 7.52 -1.41 -7.03
C LYS A 15 7.95 -0.61 -8.27
N GLU A 16 7.00 -0.06 -9.03
CA GLU A 16 7.27 0.81 -10.18
C GLU A 16 8.06 2.06 -9.77
N ALA A 17 7.66 2.71 -8.68
CA ALA A 17 8.38 3.87 -8.18
C ALA A 17 9.83 3.52 -7.78
N LYS A 18 10.06 2.38 -7.12
CA LYS A 18 11.42 1.91 -6.77
C LYS A 18 12.27 1.57 -7.99
N ILE A 19 11.67 1.04 -9.06
CA ILE A 19 12.39 0.78 -10.32
C ILE A 19 12.81 2.11 -10.96
N PHE A 20 11.95 3.12 -10.93
CA PHE A 20 12.22 4.42 -11.52
C PHE A 20 13.29 5.23 -10.75
N PHE A 21 13.15 5.35 -9.42
CA PHE A 21 14.08 6.15 -8.61
C PHE A 21 15.31 5.37 -8.12
N GLY A 22 15.21 4.05 -8.07
CA GLY A 22 16.09 3.19 -7.29
C GLY A 22 15.67 3.09 -5.82
N THR A 23 15.89 1.93 -5.21
CA THR A 23 15.42 1.61 -3.85
C THR A 23 15.94 2.58 -2.78
N SER A 24 17.22 2.96 -2.83
CA SER A 24 17.84 3.86 -1.85
C SER A 24 17.25 5.27 -1.93
N ARG A 25 17.18 5.83 -3.15
CA ARG A 25 16.63 7.16 -3.41
C ARG A 25 15.14 7.23 -3.08
N TYR A 26 14.36 6.24 -3.49
CA TYR A 26 12.94 6.14 -3.15
C TYR A 26 12.72 6.20 -1.62
N ARG A 27 13.51 5.45 -0.83
CA ARG A 27 13.40 5.45 0.64
C ARG A 27 13.70 6.82 1.26
N LYS A 28 14.67 7.55 0.71
CA LYS A 28 14.99 8.91 1.18
C LYS A 28 13.83 9.87 0.90
N ILE A 29 13.31 9.85 -0.32
CA ILE A 29 12.18 10.68 -0.75
C ILE A 29 10.92 10.37 0.06
N GLU A 30 10.66 9.09 0.35
CA GLU A 30 9.53 8.64 1.18
C GLU A 30 9.64 9.12 2.63
N LYS A 31 10.85 9.10 3.21
CA LYS A 31 11.11 9.64 4.55
C LYS A 31 10.94 11.16 4.60
N GLU A 32 11.44 11.87 3.60
CA GLU A 32 11.42 13.33 3.53
C GLU A 32 10.06 13.88 3.09
N LYS A 33 9.20 13.05 2.49
CA LYS A 33 7.88 13.41 1.93
C LYS A 33 7.89 14.63 0.99
N GLN A 34 9.05 14.97 0.42
CA GLN A 34 9.23 16.21 -0.32
C GLN A 34 8.72 16.12 -1.76
N GLU A 35 8.86 14.97 -2.43
CA GLU A 35 8.65 14.87 -3.89
C GLU A 35 7.52 13.90 -4.29
N ILE A 36 7.07 13.03 -3.37
CA ILE A 36 6.02 12.05 -3.62
C ILE A 36 4.77 12.30 -2.78
N ILE A 37 3.61 12.08 -3.38
CA ILE A 37 2.32 12.01 -2.70
C ILE A 37 1.86 10.57 -2.76
N LEU A 38 1.67 9.96 -1.59
CA LEU A 38 1.01 8.66 -1.50
C LEU A 38 -0.48 8.90 -1.69
N ILE A 39 -1.02 8.38 -2.79
CA ILE A 39 -2.44 8.41 -3.09
C ILE A 39 -2.99 7.08 -2.58
N ASP A 40 -3.69 7.11 -1.44
CA ASP A 40 -4.47 5.97 -1.00
C ASP A 40 -5.68 5.84 -1.92
N ASN A 41 -5.63 4.88 -2.83
CA ASN A 41 -6.83 4.43 -3.52
C ASN A 41 -7.53 3.49 -2.55
N HIS A 42 -8.37 4.05 -1.68
CA HIS A 42 -9.28 3.27 -0.84
C HIS A 42 -10.33 2.53 -1.70
N ASP A 43 -10.44 2.84 -2.99
CA ASP A 43 -11.32 2.13 -3.94
C ASP A 43 -10.77 0.77 -4.40
N PHE A 44 -9.55 0.40 -3.98
CA PHE A 44 -8.97 -0.92 -4.20
C PHE A 44 -8.98 -1.71 -2.88
N ILE A 45 -10.13 -1.73 -2.19
CA ILE A 45 -10.40 -2.84 -1.26
C ILE A 45 -10.27 -4.09 -2.12
N ALA A 46 -9.26 -4.91 -1.83
CA ALA A 46 -9.27 -6.28 -2.30
C ALA A 46 -10.53 -6.90 -1.68
N THR A 47 -11.60 -7.00 -2.47
CA THR A 47 -12.79 -7.78 -2.11
C THR A 47 -12.36 -9.24 -2.05
N ASP A 48 -11.73 -9.62 -0.94
CA ASP A 48 -11.76 -10.98 -0.40
C ASP A 48 -13.04 -11.19 0.42
N GLU A 49 -14.06 -10.36 0.18
CA GLU A 49 -15.41 -10.47 0.74
C GLU A 49 -16.24 -11.52 -0.01
N ILE A 50 -15.65 -12.70 -0.22
CA ILE A 50 -16.36 -13.98 -0.24
C ILE A 50 -15.56 -14.93 0.66
N TYR A 51 -15.64 -14.73 1.97
CA TYR A 51 -15.64 -15.83 2.92
C TYR A 51 -16.76 -15.61 3.93
N ASN A 52 -17.97 -15.80 3.42
CA ASN A 52 -19.17 -15.91 4.23
C ASN A 52 -19.10 -17.23 5.03
N GLY A 53 -18.98 -17.12 6.36
CA GLY A 53 -19.29 -18.22 7.27
C GLY A 53 -18.08 -19.00 7.80
N LYS A 54 -17.65 -18.61 9.01
CA LYS A 54 -17.41 -19.44 10.21
C LYS A 54 -16.18 -18.94 10.98
N GLN A 55 -16.34 -17.82 11.68
CA GLN A 55 -15.64 -17.68 12.96
C GLN A 55 -16.22 -18.76 13.88
N ARG A 56 -15.48 -19.87 14.05
CA ARG A 56 -15.71 -20.76 15.19
C ARG A 56 -15.23 -19.96 16.41
N PRO A 57 -16.08 -19.66 17.40
CA PRO A 57 -15.57 -19.21 18.67
C PRO A 57 -14.80 -20.39 19.28
N ASP A 58 -13.51 -20.21 19.40
CA ASP A 58 -12.61 -20.98 20.25
C ASP A 58 -13.10 -20.86 21.69
N THR A 59 -14.02 -21.74 22.08
CA THR A 59 -14.33 -21.99 23.49
C THR A 59 -13.07 -22.57 24.13
N TYR A 60 -12.34 -21.74 24.87
CA TYR A 60 -11.45 -22.19 25.93
C TYR A 60 -12.30 -22.95 26.96
N SER A 61 -12.46 -24.26 26.77
CA SER A 61 -12.98 -25.14 27.81
C SER A 61 -11.86 -25.44 28.79
N SER A 62 -11.77 -24.61 29.83
CA SER A 62 -11.07 -24.95 31.06
C SER A 62 -11.90 -26.01 31.79
N LYS A 63 -11.45 -27.27 31.84
CA LYS A 63 -11.72 -28.26 32.88
C LYS A 63 -10.64 -29.32 32.89
#